data_AF-A0A8T3NRW8-F1
#
_entry.id   AF-A0A8T3NRW8-F1
#
_cell.length_a   1.000
_cell.length_b   1.000
_cell.length_c   1.000
_cell.angle_alpha   90.00
_cell.angle_beta   90.00
_cell.angle_gamma   90.00
#
_symmetry.space_group_name_H-M   'P 1'
#
loop_
_entity.id
_entity.type
_entity.pdbx_description
1 polymer ?
#
loop_
_entity_poly.entity_id
_entity_poly.type
_entity_poly.pdbx_seq_one_letter_code
_entity_poly.pdbx_strand_id
1 'polypeptide(L)'
;MVGRVTHVFIAPHPDDAALSCGGLIAGLRDLGQNVTIISVFSGGPGADTDLTDYQREALGFGSKTMWPAFEAFRRTNIPPDYPVLADARGNPPWMADAGRIEVTQERANTQARQFWQRSAWTRSANITNQETDARPLADSVSGQGSLEPVDFDALDATQTRKVEDERYAWFVQGSVVFLDLPDAVYRGYEGDAELLGAIREDDPAPVDILRTEILRLEPQMIYFPLGVGNHVDHQLCREVGLEMLAGPRRWVMPGP
;
A
#
# COMPACT_ATOMS: atom_id res chain seq x y z
N MET A 1 3.51 -8.16 -27.95
CA MET A 1 3.18 -7.50 -26.67
C MET A 1 2.41 -8.50 -25.84
N VAL A 2 2.96 -8.93 -24.70
CA VAL A 2 2.18 -9.69 -23.71
C VAL A 2 1.19 -8.68 -23.11
N GLY A 3 -0.11 -8.99 -23.13
CA GLY A 3 -1.12 -8.11 -22.53
C GLY A 3 -0.83 -7.94 -21.04
N ARG A 4 -1.04 -6.73 -20.50
CA ARG A 4 -0.97 -6.51 -19.05
C ARG A 4 -2.16 -7.20 -18.39
N VAL A 5 -1.86 -8.10 -17.46
CA VAL A 5 -2.80 -8.85 -16.63
C VAL A 5 -2.79 -8.20 -15.24
N THR A 6 -3.97 -8.05 -14.66
CA THR A 6 -4.20 -7.66 -13.27
C THR A 6 -4.26 -8.90 -12.39
N HIS A 7 -3.33 -8.94 -11.44
CA HIS A 7 -3.17 -9.99 -10.44
C HIS A 7 -3.64 -9.46 -9.08
N VAL A 8 -4.55 -10.18 -8.43
CA VAL A 8 -5.07 -9.81 -7.11
C VAL A 8 -4.67 -10.85 -6.07
N PHE A 9 -3.99 -10.42 -5.01
CA PHE A 9 -3.58 -11.26 -3.89
C PHE A 9 -4.48 -10.98 -2.70
N ILE A 10 -5.13 -12.02 -2.16
CA ILE A 10 -5.93 -11.93 -0.94
C ILE A 10 -5.03 -12.25 0.24
N ALA A 11 -4.75 -11.24 1.07
CA ALA A 11 -3.95 -11.32 2.27
C ALA A 11 -4.90 -11.31 3.49
N PRO A 12 -5.01 -12.39 4.27
CA PRO A 12 -5.74 -12.38 5.53
C PRO A 12 -5.31 -11.22 6.41
N HIS A 13 -4.00 -11.05 6.61
CA HIS A 13 -3.41 -10.02 7.46
C HIS A 13 -2.43 -9.09 6.71
N PRO A 14 -2.18 -7.88 7.24
CA PRO A 14 -1.14 -6.98 6.72
C PRO A 14 0.27 -7.53 7.03
N ASP A 15 0.80 -8.33 6.10
CA ASP A 15 2.14 -8.96 6.04
C ASP A 15 2.12 -10.23 5.16
N ASP A 16 0.98 -10.93 5.13
CA ASP A 16 0.84 -12.25 4.50
C ASP A 16 1.25 -12.31 3.04
N ALA A 17 0.87 -11.31 2.25
CA ALA A 17 1.26 -11.24 0.84
C ALA A 17 2.78 -11.11 0.67
N ALA A 18 3.42 -10.32 1.54
CA ALA A 18 4.87 -10.14 1.53
C ALA A 18 5.59 -11.43 1.92
N LEU A 19 5.16 -12.06 3.02
CA LEU A 19 5.78 -13.27 3.58
C LEU A 19 5.56 -14.49 2.69
N SER A 20 4.37 -14.63 2.10
CA SER A 20 4.00 -15.82 1.32
C SER A 20 4.36 -15.69 -0.15
N CYS A 21 4.17 -14.51 -0.74
CA CYS A 21 4.18 -14.30 -2.18
C CYS A 21 5.18 -13.23 -2.65
N GLY A 22 6.05 -12.71 -1.78
CA GLY A 22 6.88 -11.55 -2.11
C GLY A 22 7.75 -11.71 -3.36
N GLY A 23 8.38 -12.87 -3.53
CA GLY A 23 9.18 -13.17 -4.73
C GLY A 23 8.35 -13.26 -6.02
N LEU A 24 7.12 -13.80 -5.93
CA LEU A 24 6.20 -13.88 -7.07
C LEU A 24 5.70 -12.48 -7.45
N ILE A 25 5.29 -11.68 -6.46
CA ILE A 25 4.83 -10.30 -6.65
C ILE A 25 5.92 -9.48 -7.35
N ALA A 26 7.16 -9.52 -6.84
CA ALA A 26 8.29 -8.85 -7.46
C ALA A 26 8.51 -9.31 -8.92
N GLY A 27 8.49 -10.62 -9.17
CA GLY A 27 8.64 -11.16 -10.53
C GLY A 27 7.53 -10.73 -11.49
N LEU A 28 6.27 -10.68 -11.03
CA LEU A 28 5.15 -10.18 -11.85
C LEU A 28 5.31 -8.70 -12.20
N ARG A 29 5.81 -7.91 -11.26
CA ARG A 29 6.07 -6.47 -11.44
C ARG A 29 7.23 -6.21 -12.39
N ASP A 30 8.30 -7.00 -12.33
CA ASP A 30 9.40 -6.99 -13.30
C ASP A 30 8.92 -7.33 -14.72
N LEU A 31 7.91 -8.18 -14.83
CA LEU A 31 7.24 -8.51 -16.10
C LEU A 31 6.20 -7.46 -16.54
N GLY A 32 6.09 -6.33 -15.82
CA GLY A 32 5.20 -5.22 -16.13
C GLY A 32 3.71 -5.52 -15.92
N GLN A 33 3.38 -6.52 -15.10
CA GLN A 33 2.00 -6.87 -14.76
C GLN A 33 1.45 -5.95 -13.67
N ASN A 34 0.13 -5.79 -13.61
CA ASN A 34 -0.52 -5.05 -12.53
C ASN A 34 -0.73 -5.97 -11.33
N VAL A 35 -0.38 -5.50 -10.13
CA VAL A 35 -0.56 -6.27 -8.89
C VAL A 35 -1.33 -5.42 -7.88
N THR A 36 -2.36 -6.02 -7.30
CA THR A 36 -3.14 -5.45 -6.20
C THR A 36 -3.22 -6.44 -5.06
N ILE A 37 -3.01 -5.97 -3.84
CA ILE A 37 -3.16 -6.71 -2.59
C ILE A 37 -4.47 -6.27 -1.94
N ILE A 38 -5.32 -7.22 -1.54
CA ILE A 38 -6.49 -6.95 -0.69
C ILE A 38 -6.17 -7.51 0.69
N SER A 39 -5.95 -6.62 1.65
CA SER A 39 -5.70 -6.94 3.05
C SER A 39 -7.05 -6.98 3.78
N VAL A 40 -7.46 -8.18 4.20
CA VAL A 40 -8.84 -8.48 4.58
C VAL A 40 -9.11 -8.06 6.01
N PHE A 41 -8.38 -8.64 6.96
CA PHE A 41 -8.54 -8.42 8.38
C PHE A 41 -7.56 -7.35 8.89
N SER A 42 -7.58 -6.18 8.25
CA SER A 42 -6.75 -5.03 8.58
C SER A 42 -7.35 -4.10 9.64
N GLY A 43 -8.51 -4.47 10.20
CA GLY A 43 -9.25 -3.69 11.18
C GLY A 43 -8.96 -4.09 12.62
N GLY A 44 -9.05 -3.12 13.51
CA GLY A 44 -8.94 -3.29 14.95
C GLY A 44 -9.76 -2.22 15.67
N PRO A 45 -9.85 -2.27 17.01
CA PRO A 45 -10.58 -1.28 17.78
C PRO A 45 -9.89 0.08 17.59
N GLY A 46 -10.68 1.15 17.49
CA GLY A 46 -10.13 2.49 17.28
C GLY A 46 -9.20 2.93 18.41
N ALA A 47 -8.38 3.95 18.13
CA ALA A 47 -7.29 4.47 18.98
C ALA A 47 -7.60 4.72 20.47
N ASP A 48 -8.88 4.78 20.87
CA ASP A 48 -9.34 4.93 22.25
C ASP A 48 -9.42 3.61 23.05
N THR A 49 -8.99 2.48 22.46
CA THR A 49 -9.16 1.15 23.07
C THR A 49 -7.81 0.51 23.32
N ASP A 50 -7.44 0.39 24.60
CA ASP A 50 -6.21 -0.30 25.00
C ASP A 50 -6.24 -1.78 24.54
N LEU A 51 -5.26 -2.17 23.74
CA LEU A 51 -5.06 -3.58 23.37
C LEU A 51 -4.57 -4.38 24.58
N THR A 52 -5.12 -5.59 24.73
CA THR A 52 -4.61 -6.57 25.69
C THR A 52 -3.21 -7.03 25.28
N ASP A 53 -2.42 -7.54 26.25
CA ASP A 53 -1.08 -8.06 25.98
C ASP A 53 -1.09 -9.22 24.97
N TYR A 54 -2.12 -10.06 25.03
CA TYR A 54 -2.37 -11.11 24.05
C TYR A 54 -2.63 -10.55 22.64
N GLN A 55 -3.47 -9.51 22.51
CA GLN A 55 -3.73 -8.87 21.21
C GLN A 55 -2.45 -8.24 20.63
N ARG A 56 -1.59 -7.65 21.47
CA ARG A 56 -0.28 -7.18 21.03
C ARG A 56 0.58 -8.31 20.49
N GLU A 57 0.70 -9.43 21.20
CA GLU A 57 1.53 -10.56 20.77
C GLU A 57 1.00 -11.21 19.48
N ALA A 58 -0.31 -11.43 19.40
CA ALA A 58 -0.96 -12.06 18.25
C ALA A 58 -0.90 -11.19 16.97
N LEU A 59 -0.88 -9.87 17.11
CA LEU A 59 -0.69 -8.93 15.98
C LEU A 59 0.80 -8.72 15.63
N GLY A 60 1.72 -9.47 16.26
CA GLY A 60 3.16 -9.44 15.95
C GLY A 60 3.98 -8.41 16.73
N PHE A 61 3.46 -7.81 17.81
CA PHE A 61 4.21 -6.84 18.62
C PHE A 61 5.17 -7.52 19.61
N GLY A 62 6.45 -7.55 19.26
CA GLY A 62 7.58 -7.97 20.10
C GLY A 62 8.84 -7.11 19.85
N SER A 63 9.55 -6.75 20.92
CA SER A 63 10.61 -5.72 20.96
C SER A 63 11.86 -5.99 20.08
N LYS A 64 12.15 -5.08 19.13
CA LYS A 64 13.50 -4.56 18.73
C LYS A 64 13.38 -3.46 17.65
N THR A 65 14.43 -2.65 17.52
CA THR A 65 14.41 -1.21 17.19
C THR A 65 15.17 -0.84 15.89
N MET A 66 14.64 0.14 15.12
CA MET A 66 15.22 1.16 14.18
C MET A 66 15.69 0.86 12.71
N TRP A 67 14.99 1.49 11.72
CA TRP A 67 15.39 2.55 10.72
C TRP A 67 16.57 2.33 9.71
N PRO A 68 16.63 2.90 8.46
CA PRO A 68 15.69 3.70 7.58
C PRO A 68 15.58 3.22 6.07
N ALA A 69 14.50 3.51 5.27
CA ALA A 69 14.21 4.50 4.16
C ALA A 69 14.64 4.03 2.71
N PHE A 70 13.95 4.18 1.55
CA PHE A 70 13.20 5.28 0.88
C PHE A 70 12.01 4.84 -0.03
N GLU A 71 11.24 5.84 -0.54
CA GLU A 71 9.81 5.96 -0.97
C GLU A 71 9.60 6.45 -2.44
N ALA A 72 8.34 6.48 -2.94
CA ALA A 72 7.83 7.17 -4.15
C ALA A 72 6.44 7.80 -3.93
N PHE A 73 6.12 8.17 -2.69
CA PHE A 73 5.04 9.09 -2.35
C PHE A 73 5.65 10.36 -1.71
N ARG A 74 4.96 11.11 -0.83
CA ARG A 74 5.38 12.46 -0.40
C ARG A 74 6.77 12.50 0.25
N ARG A 75 7.75 12.97 -0.52
CA ARG A 75 9.19 13.13 -0.20
C ARG A 75 9.55 13.75 1.16
N THR A 76 8.66 14.51 1.78
CA THR A 76 8.87 15.09 3.12
C THR A 76 8.79 14.08 4.25
N ASN A 77 8.18 12.92 4.02
CA ASN A 77 8.00 11.85 5.01
C ASN A 77 9.12 10.80 4.95
N ILE A 78 10.11 10.99 4.05
CA ILE A 78 11.30 10.15 3.90
C ILE A 78 12.55 10.94 4.25
N PRO A 79 13.04 10.84 5.48
CA PRO A 79 14.33 11.43 5.83
C PRO A 79 15.48 10.50 5.38
N PRO A 80 16.64 11.09 5.02
CA PRO A 80 17.84 10.39 4.53
C PRO A 80 18.36 9.30 5.49
N ASP A 81 18.90 8.19 4.94
CA ASP A 81 19.26 7.01 5.73
C ASP A 81 20.39 7.31 6.73
N TYR A 82 21.22 8.26 6.31
CA TYR A 82 22.33 8.80 7.06
C TYR A 82 22.06 10.26 7.35
N PRO A 83 22.47 10.76 8.53
CA PRO A 83 22.34 12.17 8.84
C PRO A 83 23.07 13.00 7.79
N VAL A 84 22.31 13.87 7.12
CA VAL A 84 22.85 14.75 6.09
C VAL A 84 23.40 15.95 6.78
N LEU A 85 24.73 16.00 6.87
CA LEU A 85 25.44 17.14 7.43
C LEU A 85 25.25 18.32 6.50
N ALA A 86 24.33 19.19 6.89
CA ALA A 86 24.06 20.42 6.19
C ALA A 86 25.26 21.37 6.24
N ASP A 87 25.42 22.19 5.21
CA ASP A 87 26.36 23.30 5.23
C ASP A 87 25.93 24.40 6.23
N ALA A 88 26.73 25.46 6.35
CA ALA A 88 26.43 26.58 7.25
C ALA A 88 25.10 27.31 6.96
N ARG A 89 24.41 26.98 5.85
CA ARG A 89 23.12 27.54 5.44
C ARG A 89 21.98 26.53 5.55
N GLY A 90 22.23 25.32 6.06
CA GLY A 90 21.21 24.28 6.19
C GLY A 90 21.04 23.39 4.94
N ASN A 91 21.95 23.47 3.97
CA ASN A 91 21.79 22.77 2.69
C ASN A 91 22.55 21.44 2.65
N PRO A 92 21.98 20.37 2.05
CA PRO A 92 22.72 19.13 1.80
C PRO A 92 23.99 19.35 0.97
N PRO A 93 25.06 18.57 1.17
CA PRO A 93 26.31 18.69 0.42
C PRO A 93 26.16 18.52 -1.10
N TRP A 94 25.12 17.82 -1.54
CA TRP A 94 24.78 17.58 -2.95
C TRP A 94 23.73 18.53 -3.50
N MET A 95 23.17 19.43 -2.68
CA MET A 95 22.19 20.39 -3.17
C MET A 95 22.87 21.37 -4.14
N ALA A 96 22.30 21.49 -5.33
CA ALA A 96 22.85 22.38 -6.33
C ALA A 96 22.80 23.84 -5.86
N ASP A 97 23.83 24.60 -6.18
CA ASP A 97 23.90 26.04 -5.91
C ASP A 97 22.67 26.75 -6.50
N ALA A 98 21.98 27.53 -5.69
CA ALA A 98 20.71 28.17 -6.05
C ALA A 98 20.86 29.06 -7.31
N GLY A 99 21.98 29.77 -7.47
CA GLY A 99 22.23 30.58 -8.65
C GLY A 99 22.40 29.75 -9.92
N ARG A 100 23.02 28.56 -9.82
CA ARG A 100 23.10 27.61 -10.95
C ARG A 100 21.76 26.99 -11.31
N ILE A 101 20.90 26.75 -10.32
CA ILE A 101 19.52 26.27 -10.54
C ILE A 101 18.72 27.32 -11.33
N GLU A 102 18.78 28.60 -10.95
CA GLU A 102 18.09 29.69 -11.65
C GLU A 102 18.49 29.77 -13.13
N VAL A 103 19.80 29.73 -13.42
CA VAL A 103 20.31 29.72 -14.81
C VAL A 103 19.80 28.51 -15.60
N THR A 104 19.76 27.34 -14.97
CA THR A 104 19.27 26.11 -15.62
C THR A 104 17.77 26.19 -15.90
N GLN A 105 17.00 26.78 -14.98
CA GLN A 105 15.56 26.97 -15.11
C GLN A 105 15.23 27.95 -16.25
N GLU A 106 15.99 29.02 -16.39
CA GLU A 106 15.86 29.98 -17.50
C GLU A 106 16.16 29.32 -18.85
N ARG A 107 17.23 28.52 -18.94
CA ARG A 107 17.58 27.77 -20.15
C ARG A 107 16.49 26.78 -20.55
N ALA A 108 15.95 26.02 -19.59
CA ALA A 108 14.87 25.08 -19.84
C ALA A 108 13.60 25.79 -20.35
N ASN A 109 13.26 26.94 -19.77
CA ASN A 109 12.13 27.76 -20.22
C ASN A 109 12.34 28.31 -21.63
N THR A 110 13.56 28.74 -21.94
CA THR A 110 13.92 29.26 -23.27
C THR A 110 13.80 28.17 -24.34
N GLN A 111 14.32 26.97 -24.06
CA GLN A 111 14.20 25.83 -24.97
C GLN A 111 12.74 25.40 -25.16
N ALA A 112 11.94 25.35 -24.08
CA ALA A 112 10.51 25.06 -24.19
C ALA A 112 9.79 26.08 -25.07
N ARG A 113 10.07 27.39 -24.91
CA ARG A 113 9.50 28.45 -25.75
C ARG A 113 9.92 28.32 -27.23
N GLN A 114 11.17 27.95 -27.49
CA GLN A 114 11.68 27.72 -28.85
C GLN A 114 11.06 26.48 -29.51
N PHE A 115 10.74 25.44 -28.74
CA PHE A 115 10.07 24.25 -29.26
C PHE A 115 8.60 24.51 -29.60
N TRP A 116 7.89 25.28 -28.77
CA TRP A 116 6.46 25.57 -28.90
C TRP A 116 6.15 26.87 -29.67
N GLN A 117 7.01 27.27 -30.63
CA GLN A 117 7.00 28.59 -31.30
C GLN A 117 5.66 29.09 -31.91
N ARG A 118 4.66 28.22 -32.13
CA ARG A 118 3.35 28.61 -32.69
C ARG A 118 2.17 28.45 -31.72
N SER A 119 2.44 28.02 -30.49
CA SER A 119 1.40 27.84 -29.47
C SER A 119 1.30 29.11 -28.62
N ALA A 120 0.09 29.63 -28.43
CA ALA A 120 -0.17 30.75 -27.52
C ALA A 120 0.05 30.38 -26.02
N TRP A 121 0.40 29.12 -25.74
CA TRP A 121 0.54 28.55 -24.41
C TRP A 121 1.82 27.70 -24.37
N THR A 122 2.76 28.06 -23.50
CA THR A 122 3.96 27.26 -23.22
C THR A 122 4.03 26.95 -21.74
N ARG A 123 4.17 25.68 -21.35
CA ARG A 123 4.46 25.31 -19.96
C ARG A 123 5.94 25.53 -19.69
N SER A 124 6.27 26.30 -18.63
CA SER A 124 7.63 26.37 -18.11
C SER A 124 8.01 25.02 -17.48
N ALA A 125 9.22 24.53 -17.71
CA ALA A 125 9.73 23.40 -16.94
C ALA A 125 9.78 23.78 -15.45
N ASN A 126 9.47 22.87 -14.52
CA ASN A 126 9.70 23.09 -13.08
C ASN A 126 10.89 22.23 -12.65
N ILE A 127 12.11 22.72 -12.89
CA ILE A 127 13.33 21.95 -12.59
C ILE A 127 13.73 22.01 -11.11
N THR A 128 13.13 22.95 -10.35
CA THR A 128 13.40 23.12 -8.92
C THR A 128 12.67 22.09 -8.07
N ASN A 129 11.67 21.41 -8.66
CA ASN A 129 10.81 20.47 -7.96
C ASN A 129 10.20 21.10 -6.69
N GLN A 130 9.90 22.41 -6.75
CA GLN A 130 9.21 23.13 -5.70
C GLN A 130 7.71 23.12 -6.01
N GLU A 131 6.92 22.69 -5.03
CA GLU A 131 5.47 22.69 -5.08
C GLU A 131 4.91 24.08 -4.78
N THR A 132 3.92 24.51 -5.56
CA THR A 132 3.14 25.73 -5.31
C THR A 132 1.70 25.47 -5.72
N ASP A 133 0.73 26.23 -5.19
CA ASP A 133 -0.69 26.08 -5.57
C ASP A 133 -0.93 26.22 -7.09
N ALA A 134 -0.10 27.05 -7.76
CA ALA A 134 -0.15 27.24 -9.21
C ALA A 134 0.57 26.14 -10.01
N ARG A 135 1.40 25.31 -9.35
CA ARG A 135 2.23 24.25 -9.94
C ARG A 135 2.41 23.08 -8.94
N PRO A 136 1.36 22.27 -8.73
CA PRO A 136 1.49 21.05 -7.94
C PRO A 136 2.46 20.08 -8.63
N LEU A 137 3.20 19.30 -7.84
CA LEU A 137 4.02 18.23 -8.39
C LEU A 137 3.11 17.03 -8.70
N ALA A 138 3.37 16.32 -9.79
CA ALA A 138 2.58 15.13 -10.12
C ALA A 138 2.65 14.07 -9.01
N ASP A 139 3.79 13.99 -8.31
CA ASP A 139 4.04 13.06 -7.20
C ASP A 139 3.41 13.52 -5.87
N SER A 140 2.93 14.76 -5.76
CA SER A 140 2.30 15.30 -4.53
C SER A 140 0.77 15.27 -4.55
N VAL A 141 0.18 14.93 -5.70
CA VAL A 141 -1.26 14.71 -5.90
C VAL A 141 -1.53 13.21 -5.80
N SER A 142 -1.97 12.75 -4.63
CA SER A 142 -2.24 11.32 -4.42
C SER A 142 -3.44 10.84 -5.25
N GLY A 143 -3.31 9.67 -5.86
CA GLY A 143 -4.39 8.96 -6.57
C GLY A 143 -4.91 7.72 -5.84
N GLN A 144 -4.24 7.27 -4.77
CA GLN A 144 -4.55 6.07 -3.97
C GLN A 144 -3.94 6.22 -2.55
N GLY A 145 -4.56 5.64 -1.51
CA GLY A 145 -4.09 5.71 -0.10
C GLY A 145 -4.67 6.89 0.70
N SER A 146 -4.29 7.01 1.97
CA SER A 146 -4.73 8.11 2.85
C SER A 146 -4.19 9.47 2.38
N LEU A 147 -5.05 10.49 2.37
CA LEU A 147 -4.71 11.86 1.95
C LEU A 147 -4.19 12.73 3.11
N GLU A 148 -4.29 12.24 4.35
CA GLU A 148 -3.95 12.97 5.56
C GLU A 148 -2.55 12.61 6.08
N PRO A 149 -1.78 13.58 6.61
CA PRO A 149 -0.52 13.30 7.30
C PRO A 149 -0.73 12.35 8.48
N VAL A 150 0.09 11.29 8.54
CA VAL A 150 0.05 10.32 9.63
C VAL A 150 1.01 10.75 10.73
N ASP A 151 0.49 10.95 11.94
CA ASP A 151 1.29 11.12 13.15
C ASP A 151 1.69 9.73 13.68
N PHE A 152 2.90 9.30 13.34
CA PHE A 152 3.43 7.98 13.69
C PHE A 152 3.52 7.73 15.20
N ASP A 153 3.69 8.79 16.00
CA ASP A 153 3.79 8.68 17.45
C ASP A 153 2.42 8.46 18.11
N ALA A 154 1.33 8.74 17.39
CA ALA A 154 -0.04 8.58 17.85
C ALA A 154 -0.76 7.36 17.25
N LEU A 155 -0.07 6.56 16.44
CA LEU A 155 -0.68 5.40 15.80
C LEU A 155 -0.96 4.28 16.81
N ASP A 156 -2.16 3.71 16.70
CA ASP A 156 -2.40 2.40 17.28
C ASP A 156 -1.69 1.30 16.47
N ALA A 157 -1.68 0.11 17.06
CA ALA A 157 -1.06 -1.08 16.48
C ALA A 157 -1.65 -1.45 15.11
N THR A 158 -2.95 -1.32 14.93
CA THR A 158 -3.64 -1.63 13.67
C THR A 158 -3.21 -0.66 12.58
N GLN A 159 -3.18 0.64 12.90
CA GLN A 159 -2.74 1.67 11.98
C GLN A 159 -1.26 1.52 11.60
N THR A 160 -0.40 1.13 12.55
CA THR A 160 1.00 0.83 12.28
C THR A 160 1.14 -0.28 11.24
N ARG A 161 0.44 -1.41 11.41
CA ARG A 161 0.45 -2.54 10.46
C ARG A 161 -0.03 -2.13 9.07
N LYS A 162 -1.06 -1.29 8.98
CA LYS A 162 -1.53 -0.76 7.68
C LYS A 162 -0.45 0.06 6.99
N VAL A 163 0.27 0.91 7.72
CA VAL A 163 1.37 1.70 7.13
C VAL A 163 2.53 0.80 6.68
N GLU A 164 2.84 -0.26 7.42
CA GLU A 164 3.86 -1.24 7.02
C GLU A 164 3.48 -1.97 5.72
N ASP A 165 2.22 -2.37 5.57
CA ASP A 165 1.71 -3.04 4.38
C ASP A 165 1.58 -2.09 3.17
N GLU A 166 1.19 -0.83 3.40
CA GLU A 166 1.28 0.23 2.38
C GLU A 166 2.72 0.43 1.89
N ARG A 167 3.69 0.42 2.82
CA ARG A 167 5.12 0.54 2.47
C ARG A 167 5.59 -0.65 1.64
N TYR A 168 5.13 -1.85 1.95
CA TYR A 168 5.42 -3.03 1.15
C TYR A 168 4.83 -2.92 -0.26
N ALA A 169 3.54 -2.58 -0.38
CA ALA A 169 2.86 -2.40 -1.65
C ALA A 169 3.56 -1.34 -2.52
N TRP A 170 3.99 -0.25 -1.89
CA TRP A 170 4.79 0.77 -2.54
C TRP A 170 6.13 0.24 -3.07
N PHE A 171 6.88 -0.49 -2.23
CA PHE A 171 8.20 -1.04 -2.59
C PHE A 171 8.13 -1.96 -3.80
N VAL A 172 7.08 -2.78 -3.89
CA VAL A 172 6.86 -3.67 -5.04
C VAL A 172 6.18 -3.00 -6.23
N GLN A 173 5.86 -1.70 -6.14
CA GLN A 173 5.09 -0.96 -7.14
C GLN A 173 3.70 -1.56 -7.42
N GLY A 174 3.09 -2.16 -6.40
CA GLY A 174 1.71 -2.63 -6.43
C GLY A 174 0.74 -1.61 -5.83
N SER A 175 -0.53 -2.00 -5.72
CA SER A 175 -1.55 -1.27 -4.95
C SER A 175 -2.04 -2.13 -3.79
N VAL A 176 -2.54 -1.50 -2.73
CA VAL A 176 -3.19 -2.19 -1.60
C VAL A 176 -4.59 -1.64 -1.37
N VAL A 177 -5.51 -2.53 -0.99
CA VAL A 177 -6.88 -2.23 -0.58
C VAL A 177 -7.08 -2.83 0.80
N PHE A 178 -7.43 -2.01 1.78
CA PHE A 178 -7.79 -2.45 3.12
C PHE A 178 -9.30 -2.62 3.22
N LEU A 179 -9.77 -3.82 3.58
CA LEU A 179 -11.19 -4.05 3.84
C LEU A 179 -11.60 -3.69 5.27
N ASP A 180 -10.62 -3.54 6.15
CA ASP A 180 -10.81 -3.14 7.55
C ASP A 180 -11.78 -4.05 8.32
N LEU A 181 -11.85 -5.33 7.95
CA LEU A 181 -12.53 -6.32 8.76
C LEU A 181 -11.74 -6.55 10.05
N PRO A 182 -12.41 -6.74 11.20
CA PRO A 182 -11.72 -6.95 12.46
C PRO A 182 -10.96 -8.29 12.42
N ASP A 183 -9.69 -8.31 12.82
CA ASP A 183 -8.89 -9.52 13.07
C ASP A 183 -9.59 -10.51 14.02
N ALA A 184 -9.30 -11.81 13.92
CA ALA A 184 -9.86 -12.86 14.78
C ALA A 184 -9.72 -12.53 16.28
N VAL A 185 -8.63 -11.86 16.68
CA VAL A 185 -8.43 -11.41 18.08
C VAL A 185 -9.44 -10.36 18.55
N TYR A 186 -10.17 -9.75 17.62
CA TYR A 186 -11.28 -8.82 17.87
C TYR A 186 -12.65 -9.43 17.59
N ARG A 187 -12.69 -10.65 17.05
CA ARG A 187 -13.91 -11.44 16.84
C ARG A 187 -14.13 -12.49 17.93
N GLY A 188 -13.39 -12.37 19.03
CA GLY A 188 -13.57 -13.16 20.25
C GLY A 188 -12.77 -14.46 20.32
N TYR A 189 -11.81 -14.68 19.42
CA TYR A 189 -10.87 -15.82 19.51
C TYR A 189 -9.77 -15.52 20.53
N GLU A 190 -9.55 -16.45 21.47
CA GLU A 190 -8.61 -16.29 22.58
C GLU A 190 -7.58 -17.44 22.61
N GLY A 191 -6.30 -17.08 22.53
CA GLY A 191 -5.15 -17.98 22.53
C GLY A 191 -4.95 -18.76 21.22
N ASP A 192 -3.75 -19.31 21.08
CA ASP A 192 -3.34 -20.09 19.90
C ASP A 192 -4.25 -21.30 19.62
N ALA A 193 -4.81 -21.91 20.66
CA ALA A 193 -5.69 -23.07 20.49
C ALA A 193 -6.96 -22.73 19.70
N GLU A 194 -7.47 -21.51 19.86
CA GLU A 194 -8.64 -21.04 19.12
C GLU A 194 -8.24 -20.39 17.80
N LEU A 195 -7.19 -19.56 17.79
CA LEU A 195 -6.70 -18.92 16.56
C LEU A 195 -6.23 -19.92 15.52
N LEU A 196 -5.58 -21.01 15.93
CA LEU A 196 -5.08 -22.07 15.06
C LEU A 196 -6.04 -23.27 15.03
N GLY A 197 -7.25 -23.10 15.55
CA GLY A 197 -8.27 -24.14 15.70
C GLY A 197 -9.21 -24.25 14.50
N ALA A 198 -10.46 -24.63 14.76
CA ALA A 198 -11.51 -24.62 13.75
C ALA A 198 -12.19 -23.24 13.71
N ILE A 199 -12.63 -22.83 12.51
CA ILE A 199 -13.52 -21.67 12.36
C ILE A 199 -14.77 -21.88 13.22
N ARG A 200 -15.18 -20.86 13.98
CA ARG A 200 -16.41 -20.90 14.77
C ARG A 200 -17.64 -20.80 13.87
N GLU A 201 -18.74 -21.43 14.28
CA GLU A 201 -19.99 -21.45 13.50
C GLU A 201 -20.61 -20.06 13.32
N ASP A 202 -20.32 -19.11 14.21
CA ASP A 202 -20.81 -17.73 14.21
C ASP A 202 -19.88 -16.72 13.52
N ASP A 203 -18.75 -17.18 12.95
CA ASP A 203 -17.77 -16.35 12.22
C ASP A 203 -17.73 -16.74 10.73
N PRO A 204 -18.75 -16.38 9.93
CA PRO A 204 -18.83 -16.79 8.53
C PRO A 204 -17.76 -16.11 7.67
N ALA A 205 -17.31 -16.81 6.63
CA ALA A 205 -16.37 -16.27 5.66
C ALA A 205 -16.92 -15.00 4.98
N PRO A 206 -16.11 -13.94 4.78
CA PRO A 206 -16.57 -12.64 4.26
C PRO A 206 -16.71 -12.65 2.73
N VAL A 207 -17.54 -13.55 2.19
CA VAL A 207 -17.63 -13.84 0.75
C VAL A 207 -18.12 -12.64 -0.05
N ASP A 208 -19.18 -11.97 0.38
CA ASP A 208 -19.85 -10.94 -0.42
C ASP A 208 -18.99 -9.69 -0.60
N ILE A 209 -18.33 -9.22 0.47
CA ILE A 209 -17.44 -8.05 0.42
C ILE A 209 -16.20 -8.35 -0.43
N LEU A 210 -15.56 -9.51 -0.24
CA LEU A 210 -14.41 -9.92 -1.04
C LEU A 210 -14.78 -10.08 -2.51
N ARG A 211 -15.90 -10.74 -2.81
CA ARG A 211 -16.39 -10.89 -4.19
C ARG A 211 -16.62 -9.53 -4.84
N THR A 212 -17.22 -8.59 -4.12
CA THR A 212 -17.50 -7.24 -4.64
C THR A 212 -16.22 -6.49 -4.98
N GLU A 213 -15.26 -6.43 -4.04
CA GLU A 213 -14.00 -5.72 -4.27
C GLU A 213 -13.12 -6.42 -5.31
N ILE A 214 -13.06 -7.75 -5.31
CA ILE A 214 -12.36 -8.51 -6.34
C ILE A 214 -12.94 -8.17 -7.72
N LEU A 215 -14.26 -8.20 -7.91
CA LEU A 215 -14.87 -7.95 -9.22
C LEU A 215 -14.66 -6.51 -9.70
N ARG A 216 -14.64 -5.53 -8.78
CA ARG A 216 -14.36 -4.11 -9.10
C ARG A 216 -12.97 -3.91 -9.71
N LEU A 217 -11.99 -4.73 -9.34
CA LEU A 217 -10.62 -4.64 -9.85
C LEU A 217 -10.44 -5.22 -11.24
N GLU A 218 -11.50 -5.76 -11.85
CA GLU A 218 -11.47 -6.47 -13.12
C GLU A 218 -10.27 -7.45 -13.23
N PRO A 219 -10.08 -8.37 -12.27
CA PRO A 219 -8.89 -9.19 -12.20
C PRO A 219 -8.91 -10.27 -13.26
N GLN A 220 -7.73 -10.60 -13.77
CA GLN A 220 -7.54 -11.73 -14.66
C GLN A 220 -6.99 -12.95 -13.91
N MET A 221 -6.30 -12.74 -12.78
CA MET A 221 -5.80 -13.80 -11.91
C MET A 221 -5.97 -13.42 -10.43
N ILE A 222 -6.44 -14.36 -9.60
CA ILE A 222 -6.69 -14.15 -8.17
C ILE A 222 -5.96 -15.23 -7.37
N TYR A 223 -5.29 -14.83 -6.29
CA TYR A 223 -4.53 -15.72 -5.40
C TYR A 223 -5.15 -15.68 -3.99
N PHE A 224 -5.49 -16.85 -3.47
CA PHE A 224 -6.01 -17.03 -2.12
C PHE A 224 -5.00 -17.82 -1.25
N PRO A 225 -4.98 -17.61 0.07
CA PRO A 225 -4.15 -18.38 0.98
C PRO A 225 -4.60 -19.85 1.00
N LEU A 226 -3.64 -20.75 1.23
CA LEU A 226 -3.92 -22.19 1.35
C LEU A 226 -4.43 -22.61 2.73
N GLY A 227 -4.41 -21.73 3.73
CA GLY A 227 -4.73 -22.06 5.12
C GLY A 227 -3.66 -22.87 5.85
N VAL A 228 -2.42 -22.92 5.34
CA VAL A 228 -1.30 -23.61 6.01
C VAL A 228 -0.99 -22.90 7.33
N GLY A 229 -0.80 -23.66 8.41
CA GLY A 229 -0.68 -23.14 9.77
C GLY A 229 -2.00 -23.06 10.53
N ASN A 230 -3.13 -23.23 9.84
CA ASN A 230 -4.47 -23.35 10.40
C ASN A 230 -4.99 -22.11 11.14
N HIS A 231 -4.43 -20.92 10.89
CA HIS A 231 -5.00 -19.68 11.41
C HIS A 231 -6.41 -19.47 10.85
N VAL A 232 -7.39 -19.17 11.70
CA VAL A 232 -8.81 -19.06 11.33
C VAL A 232 -9.06 -18.02 10.24
N ASP A 233 -8.41 -16.86 10.28
CA ASP A 233 -8.50 -15.84 9.21
C ASP A 233 -8.02 -16.35 7.85
N HIS A 234 -6.95 -17.17 7.82
CA HIS A 234 -6.47 -17.79 6.58
C HIS A 234 -7.46 -18.83 6.07
N GLN A 235 -8.08 -19.59 6.98
CA GLN A 235 -9.13 -20.54 6.63
C GLN A 235 -10.35 -19.81 6.04
N LEU A 236 -10.80 -18.71 6.65
CA LEU A 236 -11.92 -17.91 6.14
C LEU A 236 -11.66 -17.38 4.72
N CYS A 237 -10.49 -16.78 4.48
CA CYS A 237 -10.11 -16.33 3.14
C CYS A 237 -10.05 -17.50 2.14
N ARG A 238 -9.55 -18.66 2.55
CA ARG A 238 -9.54 -19.88 1.72
C ARG A 238 -10.96 -20.33 1.37
N GLU A 239 -11.87 -20.36 2.34
CA GLU A 239 -13.28 -20.74 2.11
C GLU A 239 -13.96 -19.79 1.12
N VAL A 240 -13.67 -18.47 1.17
CA VAL A 240 -14.13 -17.54 0.13
C VAL A 240 -13.66 -17.96 -1.25
N GLY A 241 -12.38 -18.30 -1.40
CA GLY A 241 -11.82 -18.78 -2.67
C GLY A 241 -12.52 -20.05 -3.17
N LEU A 242 -12.79 -21.01 -2.28
CA LEU A 242 -13.50 -22.25 -2.61
C LEU A 242 -14.96 -21.99 -3.02
N GLU A 243 -15.67 -21.12 -2.30
CA GLU A 243 -17.05 -20.77 -2.63
C GLU A 243 -17.13 -20.02 -3.97
N MET A 244 -16.19 -19.12 -4.24
CA MET A 244 -16.10 -18.43 -5.53
C MET A 244 -15.85 -19.40 -6.69
N LEU A 245 -15.08 -20.46 -6.48
CA LEU A 245 -14.84 -21.51 -7.47
C LEU A 245 -16.06 -22.43 -7.68
N ALA A 246 -16.79 -22.73 -6.61
CA ALA A 246 -18.00 -23.56 -6.66
C ALA A 246 -19.22 -22.80 -7.22
N GLY A 247 -19.22 -21.47 -7.10
CA GLY A 247 -20.30 -20.61 -7.57
C GLY A 247 -20.45 -20.61 -9.10
N PRO A 248 -21.67 -20.40 -9.62
CA PRO A 248 -21.87 -20.27 -11.07
C PRO A 248 -21.10 -19.05 -11.59
N ARG A 249 -20.47 -19.20 -12.77
CA ARG A 249 -19.90 -18.07 -13.51
C ARG A 249 -20.99 -17.05 -13.80
N ARG A 250 -20.99 -15.95 -13.06
CA ARG A 250 -21.96 -14.87 -13.23
C ARG A 250 -21.38 -13.89 -14.25
N TRP A 251 -22.00 -13.82 -15.43
CA TRP A 251 -21.72 -12.75 -16.38
C TRP A 251 -22.20 -11.44 -15.76
N VAL A 252 -21.27 -10.59 -15.33
CA VAL A 252 -21.57 -9.20 -14.98
C VAL A 252 -21.37 -8.40 -16.24
N MET A 253 -22.46 -7.82 -16.78
CA MET A 253 -22.35 -6.86 -17.87
C MET A 253 -21.54 -5.67 -17.33
N PRO A 254 -20.43 -5.25 -17.96
CA PRO A 254 -19.82 -3.97 -17.61
C PRO A 254 -20.89 -2.89 -17.80
N GLY A 255 -21.23 -2.19 -16.72
CA GLY A 255 -22.16 -1.07 -16.76
C GLY A 255 -21.64 0.04 -17.69
N PRO A 256 -22.53 0.91 -18.20
CA PRO A 256 -22.16 2.01 -19.09
C PRO A 256 -21.21 3.02 -18.44
#